data_AF-A0A946FFM5-F1
#
_entry.id   AF-A0A946FFM5-F1
#
_cell.length_a   1.000
_cell.length_b   1.000
_cell.length_c   1.000
_cell.angle_alpha   90.00
_cell.angle_beta   90.00
_cell.angle_gamma   90.00
#
_symmetry.space_group_name_H-M   'P 1'
#
loop_
_entity.id
_entity.type
_entity.pdbx_description
1 polymer ?
#
loop_
_entity_poly.entity_id
_entity_poly.type
_entity_poly.pdbx_seq_one_letter_code
_entity_poly.pdbx_strand_id
1 'polypeptide(L)' 'STQMIEAVIMDKAAAGLPVLWVTHNLAQLRRLVRQVIFMQKGEIMANQDIDQFFHAPACSDAAEYLAYERI' A
#
# COMPACT_ATOMS: atom_id res chain seq x y z
N SER A 1 -7.55 -5.81 -18.48
CA SER A 1 -6.47 -6.32 -17.61
C SER A 1 -6.10 -5.28 -16.58
N THR A 2 -5.94 -5.65 -15.29
CA THR A 2 -5.62 -4.73 -14.18
C THR A 2 -4.39 -3.85 -14.46
N GLN A 3 -3.38 -4.39 -15.14
CA GLN A 3 -2.17 -3.67 -15.54
C GLN A 3 -2.44 -2.43 -16.42
N MET A 4 -3.46 -2.46 -17.28
CA MET A 4 -3.79 -1.30 -18.12
C MET A 4 -4.35 -0.14 -17.28
N ILE A 5 -5.19 -0.46 -16.30
CA ILE A 5 -5.75 0.52 -15.37
C ILE A 5 -4.64 1.08 -14.47
N GLU A 6 -3.76 0.22 -13.96
CA GLU A 6 -2.57 0.64 -13.20
C GLU A 6 -1.71 1.63 -13.99
N ALA A 7 -1.42 1.32 -15.26
CA ALA A 7 -0.61 2.18 -16.11
C ALA A 7 -1.23 3.57 -16.32
N VAL A 8 -2.54 3.63 -16.59
CA VAL A 8 -3.25 4.91 -16.75
C VAL A 8 -3.26 5.72 -15.46
N ILE A 9 -3.47 5.08 -14.31
CA ILE A 9 -3.48 5.78 -13.02
C ILE A 9 -2.07 6.29 -12.69
N MET A 10 -1.02 5.53 -13.01
CA MET A 10 0.36 5.96 -12.80
C MET A 10 0.77 7.14 -13.68
N ASP A 11 0.32 7.18 -14.94
CA ASP A 11 0.48 8.36 -15.81
C ASP A 11 -0.14 9.61 -15.16
N LYS A 12 -1.35 9.49 -14.62
CA LYS A 12 -2.01 10.63 -13.95
C LYS A 12 -1.32 11.03 -12.65
N ALA A 13 -0.86 10.06 -11.86
CA ALA A 13 -0.10 10.33 -10.65
C ALA A 13 1.20 11.09 -10.98
N ALA A 14 1.92 10.67 -12.01
CA ALA A 14 3.13 11.36 -12.49
C ALA A 14 2.85 12.77 -13.01
N ALA A 15 1.66 13.02 -13.57
CA ALA A 15 1.19 14.34 -13.98
C ALA A 15 0.69 15.22 -12.80
N GLY A 16 0.81 14.76 -11.56
CA GLY A 16 0.46 15.51 -10.35
C GLY A 16 -0.97 15.31 -9.84
N LEU A 17 -1.73 14.36 -10.39
CA LEU A 17 -3.03 14.01 -9.85
C LEU A 17 -2.86 13.21 -8.53
N PRO A 18 -3.48 13.63 -7.42
CA PRO A 18 -3.50 12.82 -6.20
C PRO A 18 -4.26 11.52 -6.42
N VAL A 19 -3.67 10.40 -5.99
CA VAL A 19 -4.26 9.06 -6.14
C VAL A 19 -4.33 8.36 -4.79
N LEU A 20 -5.51 7.88 -4.43
CA LEU A 20 -5.71 6.94 -3.33
C LEU A 20 -5.85 5.53 -3.90
N TRP A 21 -4.94 4.64 -3.52
CA TRP A 21 -4.95 3.24 -3.94
C TRP A 21 -5.39 2.35 -2.79
N VAL A 22 -6.48 1.60 -2.96
CA VAL A 22 -6.99 0.65 -1.96
C VAL A 22 -6.81 -0.76 -2.52
N THR A 23 -6.00 -1.56 -1.85
CA THR A 23 -5.72 -2.93 -2.27
C THR A 23 -5.30 -3.78 -1.08
N HIS A 24 -5.55 -5.08 -1.17
CA HIS A 24 -4.92 -6.08 -0.31
C HIS A 24 -3.64 -6.64 -0.94
N ASN A 25 -3.36 -6.36 -2.22
CA ASN A 25 -2.22 -6.97 -2.90
C ASN A 25 -0.89 -6.28 -2.52
N LEU A 26 -0.04 -6.99 -1.76
CA LEU A 26 1.27 -6.48 -1.35
C LEU A 26 2.21 -6.17 -2.53
N ALA A 27 2.15 -6.93 -3.62
CA ALA A 27 2.97 -6.67 -4.81
C ALA A 27 2.55 -5.41 -5.56
N GLN A 28 1.28 -4.99 -5.46
CA GLN A 28 0.82 -3.68 -5.93
C GLN A 28 1.32 -2.59 -4.98
N LEU A 29 1.08 -2.70 -3.67
CA LEU A 29 1.57 -1.75 -2.67
C LEU A 29 3.07 -1.45 -2.88
N ARG A 30 3.90 -2.48 -2.98
CA ARG A 30 5.36 -2.34 -3.09
C ARG A 30 5.83 -1.63 -4.37
N ARG A 31 5.09 -1.72 -5.49
CA ARG A 31 5.51 -1.14 -6.79
C ARG A 31 4.78 0.14 -7.16
N LEU A 32 3.60 0.40 -6.58
CA LEU A 32 2.67 1.43 -7.02
C LEU A 32 2.55 2.60 -6.04
N VAL A 33 2.74 2.38 -4.74
CA VAL A 33 2.48 3.42 -3.73
C VAL A 33 3.75 3.87 -3.03
N ARG A 34 3.71 5.10 -2.52
CA ARG A 34 4.80 5.72 -1.76
C ARG A 34 4.54 5.75 -0.25
N GLN A 35 3.27 5.80 0.14
CA GLN A 35 2.79 5.90 1.51
C GLN A 35 1.68 4.87 1.73
N VAL A 36 1.60 4.33 2.94
CA VAL A 36 0.62 3.32 3.34
C VAL A 36 -0.14 3.80 4.55
N ILE A 37 -1.47 3.78 4.44
CA ILE A 37 -2.37 3.87 5.58
C ILE A 37 -2.92 2.46 5.81
N PHE A 38 -2.53 1.84 6.91
CA PHE A 38 -3.03 0.52 7.28
C PHE A 38 -4.18 0.68 8.28
N MET A 39 -5.30 0.02 7.96
CA MET A 39 -6.50 0.07 8.78
C MET A 39 -6.91 -1.32 9.23
N GLN A 40 -7.36 -1.43 10.47
CA GLN A 40 -7.91 -2.66 11.01
C GLN A 40 -9.07 -2.32 11.95
N LYS A 41 -10.17 -3.08 11.88
CA LYS A 41 -11.36 -2.90 12.74
C LYS A 41 -11.92 -1.45 12.74
N GLY A 42 -11.77 -0.74 11.63
CA GLY A 42 -12.25 0.64 11.48
C GLY A 42 -11.31 1.72 12.00
N GLU A 43 -10.12 1.36 12.49
CA GLU A 43 -9.12 2.30 13.00
C GLU A 43 -7.88 2.36 12.10
N ILE A 44 -7.22 3.52 12.05
CA ILE A 44 -5.92 3.68 11.39
C ILE A 44 -4.85 3.24 12.37
N MET A 45 -4.19 2.13 12.05
CA MET A 45 -3.18 1.51 12.90
C MET A 45 -1.76 1.92 12.49
N ALA A 46 -1.55 2.27 11.22
CA ALA A 46 -0.26 2.80 10.75
C ALA A 46 -0.45 3.81 9.62
N ASN A 47 0.45 4.79 9.57
CA ASN A 47 0.64 5.73 8.47
C ASN A 47 2.14 5.89 8.24
N GLN A 48 2.69 5.25 7.21
CA GLN A 48 4.14 5.10 7.02
C GLN A 48 4.54 5.21 5.54
N ASP A 49 5.80 5.60 5.29
CA ASP A 49 6.45 5.33 4.00
C ASP A 49 6.42 3.84 3.67
N ILE A 50 6.28 3.52 2.39
CA ILE A 50 6.20 2.14 1.91
C ILE A 50 7.38 1.28 2.39
N ASP A 51 8.59 1.82 2.39
CA ASP A 51 9.78 1.11 2.85
C ASP A 51 9.74 0.82 4.35
N GLN A 52 9.29 1.78 5.16
CA GLN A 52 9.15 1.57 6.60
C GLN A 52 8.06 0.55 6.90
N PHE A 53 6.91 0.61 6.21
CA PHE A 53 5.83 -0.35 6.40
C PHE A 53 6.31 -1.79 6.21
N PHE A 54 7.09 -2.07 5.16
CA PHE A 54 7.57 -3.43 4.87
C PHE A 54 8.73 -3.95 5.74
N HIS A 55 9.56 -3.05 6.30
CA HIS A 55 10.76 -3.44 7.06
C HIS A 55 10.65 -3.20 8.57
N ALA A 56 9.86 -2.21 8.97
CA ALA A 56 9.63 -1.79 10.35
C ALA A 56 8.17 -1.29 10.52
N PRO A 57 7.17 -2.18 10.38
CA PRO A 57 5.76 -1.81 10.54
C PRO A 57 5.50 -1.22 11.93
N ALA A 58 4.65 -0.20 11.99
CA ALA A 58 4.39 0.56 13.23
C ALA A 58 3.59 -0.20 14.29
N CYS A 59 2.90 -1.28 13.92
CA CYS A 59 2.12 -2.10 14.84
C CYS A 59 2.24 -3.60 14.55
N SER A 60 1.92 -4.42 15.56
CA SER A 60 1.93 -5.88 15.46
C SER A 60 0.96 -6.38 14.40
N ASP A 61 -0.25 -5.79 14.30
CA ASP A 61 -1.25 -6.21 13.31
C ASP A 61 -0.75 -6.02 11.87
N ALA A 62 -0.02 -4.94 11.59
CA ALA A 62 0.61 -4.72 10.28
C ALA A 62 1.75 -5.71 10.03
N ALA A 63 2.54 -6.05 11.05
CA ALA A 63 3.60 -7.06 10.95
C ALA A 63 3.02 -8.46 10.66
N GLU A 64 1.94 -8.83 11.36
CA GLU A 64 1.22 -10.09 11.15
C GLU A 64 0.59 -10.16 9.76
N TYR A 65 -0.04 -9.07 9.32
CA TYR A 65 -0.59 -8.95 7.97
C TYR A 65 0.47 -9.20 6.88
N LEU A 66 1.64 -8.54 7.01
CA LEU A 66 2.76 -8.73 6.11
C LEU A 66 3.34 -10.14 6.13
N ALA A 67 3.31 -10.82 7.29
CA ALA A 67 3.79 -12.20 7.41
C ALA A 67 2.83 -13.20 6.76
N TYR A 68 1.52 -13.01 6.94
CA TYR A 68 0.49 -13.90 6.40
C TYR A 68 0.48 -13.91 4.87
N GLU A 69 0.62 -12.74 4.25
CA GLU A 69 0.48 -12.57 2.80
C GLU A 69 1.80 -12.80 2.01
N ARG A 70 2.86 -13.23 2.71
CA ARG A 70 4.13 -13.70 2.13
C ARG A 70 4.21 -15.22 1.95
N ILE A 71 3.16 -15.95 2.34
CA ILE A 71 2.98 -17.40 2.13
C ILE A 71 2.29 -17.61 0.77
#